data_AF-A0A7C9PV76-F1
#
_entry.id   AF-A0A7C9PV76-F1
#
_cell.length_a   1.000
_cell.length_b   1.000
_cell.length_c   1.000
_cell.angle_alpha   90.00
_cell.angle_beta   90.00
_cell.angle_gamma   90.00
#
_symmetry.space_group_name_H-M   'P 1'
#
loop_
_entity.id
_entity.type
_entity.pdbx_description
1 polymer ?
#
loop_
_entity_poly.entity_id
_entity_poly.type
_entity_poly.pdbx_seq_one_letter_code
_entity_poly.pdbx_strand_id
1 'polypeptide(L)'
;MTVKQLENEILALTKAEKVEVIQILIESFIHNSRGISKTPGVVGGDACIAKTRIPVWSLVNYRRIGASDAQILEAFPHLTAADVVNAWAYAEAYPEEIEQAIRENDEVMQEGEIA
;
A
#
# COMPACT_ATOMS: atom_id res chain seq x y z
N MET A 1 -12.67 -20.25 10.53
CA MET A 1 -13.04 -21.04 9.34
C MET A 1 -11.79 -21.27 8.51
N THR A 2 -11.56 -22.49 8.01
CA THR A 2 -10.37 -22.80 7.18
C THR A 2 -10.69 -22.67 5.69
N VAL A 3 -9.67 -22.43 4.85
CA VAL A 3 -9.86 -22.32 3.39
C VAL A 3 -10.51 -23.58 2.80
N LYS A 4 -10.17 -24.76 3.32
CA LYS A 4 -10.77 -26.05 2.91
C LYS A 4 -12.26 -26.16 3.26
N GLN A 5 -12.69 -25.56 4.37
CA GLN A 5 -14.11 -25.54 4.73
C GLN A 5 -14.89 -24.59 3.82
N LEU A 6 -14.29 -23.44 3.50
CA LEU A 6 -14.89 -22.46 2.59
C LEU A 6 -15.02 -23.00 1.16
N GLU A 7 -14.10 -23.83 0.68
CA GLU A 7 -14.15 -24.43 -0.65
C GLU A 7 -15.43 -25.25 -0.86
N ASN A 8 -15.79 -26.08 0.13
CA ASN A 8 -17.00 -26.89 0.06
C ASN A 8 -18.27 -26.02 0.05
N GLU A 9 -18.28 -24.94 0.83
CA GLU A 9 -19.40 -23.99 0.88
C GLU A 9 -19.55 -23.24 -0.45
N ILE A 10 -18.45 -22.76 -1.04
CA ILE A 10 -18.46 -22.08 -2.34
C ILE A 10 -18.88 -23.03 -3.45
N LEU A 11 -18.45 -24.30 -3.44
CA LEU A 11 -18.83 -25.26 -4.47
C LEU A 11 -20.33 -25.55 -4.47
N ALA A 12 -20.97 -25.53 -3.30
CA ALA A 12 -22.41 -25.75 -3.12
C ALA A 12 -23.28 -24.57 -3.63
N LEU A 13 -22.71 -23.39 -3.86
CA LEU A 13 -23.44 -22.21 -4.34
C LEU A 13 -23.90 -22.34 -5.79
N THR A 14 -25.02 -21.68 -6.09
CA THR A 14 -25.49 -21.45 -7.45
C THR A 14 -24.53 -20.56 -8.23
N LYS A 15 -24.71 -20.51 -9.55
CA LYS A 15 -23.86 -19.69 -10.42
C LYS A 15 -23.97 -18.19 -10.11
N ALA A 16 -25.15 -17.70 -9.68
CA ALA A 16 -25.36 -16.31 -9.33
C ALA A 16 -24.69 -15.95 -7.99
N GLU A 17 -24.87 -16.78 -6.96
CA GLU A 17 -24.25 -16.58 -5.65
C GLU A 17 -22.72 -16.65 -5.73
N LYS A 18 -22.16 -17.50 -6.60
CA LYS A 18 -20.71 -17.52 -6.88
C LYS A 18 -20.21 -16.18 -7.43
N VAL A 19 -20.98 -15.52 -8.29
CA VAL A 19 -20.64 -14.21 -8.83
C VAL A 19 -20.68 -13.14 -7.74
N GLU A 20 -21.68 -13.20 -6.86
CA GLU A 20 -21.82 -12.28 -5.73
C GLU A 20 -20.67 -12.43 -4.72
N VAL A 21 -20.27 -13.67 -4.40
CA VAL A 21 -19.07 -13.93 -3.59
C VAL A 21 -17.82 -13.38 -4.24
N ILE A 22 -17.65 -13.55 -5.56
CA ILE A 22 -16.51 -12.96 -6.29
C ILE A 22 -16.53 -11.43 -6.17
N GLN A 23 -17.67 -10.77 -6.30
CA GLN A 23 -17.79 -9.32 -6.13
C GLN A 23 -17.41 -8.88 -4.71
N ILE A 24 -17.94 -9.52 -3.69
CA ILE A 24 -17.63 -9.22 -2.28
C ILE A 24 -16.14 -9.40 -2.00
N LEU A 25 -15.54 -10.49 -2.49
CA LEU A 25 -14.11 -10.73 -2.36
C LEU A 25 -13.31 -9.62 -3.05
N ILE A 26 -13.65 -9.28 -4.29
CA ILE A 26 -13.01 -8.19 -5.03
C ILE A 26 -13.11 -6.87 -4.26
N GLU A 27 -14.29 -6.50 -3.76
CA GLU A 27 -14.48 -5.29 -2.97
C GLU A 27 -13.60 -5.31 -1.70
N SER A 28 -13.57 -6.43 -0.98
CA SER A 28 -12.74 -6.57 0.22
C SER A 28 -11.23 -6.43 -0.07
N PHE A 29 -10.77 -6.80 -1.26
CA PHE A 29 -9.38 -6.62 -1.69
C PHE A 29 -9.11 -5.21 -2.25
N ILE A 30 -10.07 -4.62 -2.96
CA ILE A 30 -9.99 -3.24 -3.45
C ILE A 30 -9.86 -2.25 -2.30
N HIS A 31 -10.48 -2.54 -1.14
CA HIS A 31 -10.34 -1.70 0.05
C HIS A 31 -9.00 -1.88 0.77
N ASN A 32 -8.35 -3.04 0.64
CA ASN A 32 -7.20 -3.36 1.48
C ASN A 32 -5.84 -3.05 0.83
N SER A 33 -5.77 -2.81 -0.48
CA SER A 33 -4.52 -2.39 -1.16
C SER A 33 -4.72 -2.20 -2.67
N ARG A 34 -5.21 -1.03 -3.10
CA ARG A 34 -5.14 -0.65 -4.51
C ARG A 34 -3.68 -0.41 -4.89
N GLY A 35 -2.92 -1.46 -5.22
CA GLY A 35 -1.51 -1.28 -5.63
C GLY A 35 -0.56 -0.85 -4.51
N ILE A 36 -0.83 -1.21 -3.26
CA ILE A 36 0.14 -1.14 -2.16
C ILE A 36 0.49 -2.57 -1.71
N SER A 37 1.76 -2.88 -1.50
CA SER A 37 2.22 -4.19 -1.06
C SER A 37 3.17 -4.07 0.13
N LYS A 38 3.00 -4.94 1.12
CA LYS A 38 3.95 -5.14 2.22
C LYS A 38 4.64 -6.48 2.03
N THR A 39 5.93 -6.45 1.75
CA THR A 39 6.74 -7.66 1.55
C THR A 39 7.82 -7.70 2.63
N PRO A 40 7.82 -8.69 3.53
CA PRO A 40 8.88 -8.83 4.54
C PRO A 40 10.27 -8.80 3.90
N GLY A 41 11.18 -7.98 4.43
CA GLY A 41 12.55 -7.81 3.91
C GLY A 41 12.69 -6.84 2.72
N VAL A 42 11.59 -6.28 2.20
CA VAL A 42 11.63 -5.16 1.24
C VAL A 42 11.36 -3.88 2.01
N VAL A 43 12.35 -2.98 2.08
CA VAL A 43 12.27 -1.72 2.85
C VAL A 43 11.77 -1.97 4.29
N GLY A 44 12.40 -2.91 5.01
CA GLY A 44 12.01 -3.24 6.38
C GLY A 44 10.64 -3.93 6.55
N GLY A 45 9.87 -4.14 5.47
CA GLY A 45 8.48 -4.61 5.54
C GLY A 45 7.44 -3.49 5.40
N ASP A 46 7.88 -2.25 5.11
CA ASP A 46 7.03 -1.09 4.93
C ASP A 46 6.07 -1.25 3.74
N ALA A 47 4.95 -0.53 3.82
CA ALA A 47 4.01 -0.38 2.72
C ALA A 47 4.70 0.29 1.52
N CYS A 48 4.81 -0.43 0.40
CA CYS A 48 5.40 0.06 -0.84
C CYS A 48 4.36 0.10 -1.96
N ILE A 49 4.53 1.00 -2.93
CA ILE A 49 3.77 0.92 -4.18
C ILE A 49 4.05 -0.45 -4.83
N ALA A 50 3.00 -1.17 -5.20
CA ALA A 50 3.08 -2.53 -5.71
C ALA A 50 4.03 -2.62 -6.91
N LYS A 51 4.85 -3.67 -6.92
CA LYS A 51 5.89 -3.91 -7.94
C LYS A 51 7.02 -2.87 -7.95
N THR A 52 7.08 -2.00 -6.95
CA THR A 52 8.19 -1.07 -6.74
C THR A 52 8.83 -1.30 -5.36
N ARG A 53 9.95 -0.63 -5.11
CA ARG A 53 10.52 -0.46 -3.77
C ARG A 53 10.35 0.96 -3.26
N ILE A 54 9.32 1.67 -3.73
CA ILE A 54 9.02 3.05 -3.34
C ILE A 54 8.05 2.98 -2.15
N PRO A 55 8.48 3.31 -0.93
CA PRO A 55 7.62 3.23 0.24
C PRO A 55 6.63 4.40 0.26
N VAL A 56 5.42 4.13 0.75
CA VAL A 56 4.35 5.12 0.89
C VAL A 56 4.79 6.28 1.79
N TRP A 57 5.50 5.99 2.88
CA TRP A 57 5.98 7.00 3.81
C TRP A 57 6.92 8.03 3.14
N SER A 58 7.71 7.59 2.15
CA SER A 58 8.61 8.50 1.42
C SER A 58 7.81 9.49 0.58
N LEU A 59 6.78 9.04 -0.13
CA LEU A 59 5.89 9.93 -0.89
C LEU A 59 5.19 10.93 0.03
N VAL A 60 4.73 10.47 1.20
CA VAL A 60 4.14 11.36 2.22
C VAL A 60 5.15 12.39 2.69
N ASN A 61 6.42 12.01 2.88
CA ASN A 61 7.46 12.95 3.27
C ASN A 61 7.73 14.02 2.19
N TYR A 62 7.80 13.63 0.91
CA TYR A 62 7.88 14.58 -0.22
C TYR A 62 6.74 15.60 -0.19
N ARG A 63 5.52 15.14 0.08
CA ARG A 63 4.36 16.04 0.20
C ARG A 63 4.44 16.96 1.41
N ARG A 64 4.98 16.50 2.54
CA ARG A 64 5.20 17.31 3.76
C ARG A 64 6.18 18.46 3.52
N ILE A 65 7.22 18.24 2.71
CA ILE A 65 8.19 19.29 2.34
C ILE A 65 7.71 20.18 1.19
N GLY A 66 6.45 20.02 0.75
CA GLY A 66 5.79 20.90 -0.21
C GLY A 66 5.81 20.43 -1.66
N ALA A 67 6.21 19.19 -1.95
CA ALA A 67 6.12 18.65 -3.31
C ALA A 67 4.66 18.43 -3.73
N SER A 68 4.32 18.88 -4.93
CA SER A 68 3.06 18.55 -5.60
C SER A 68 3.09 17.15 -6.21
N ASP A 69 1.92 16.56 -6.46
CA ASP A 69 1.80 15.26 -7.13
C ASP A 69 2.53 15.22 -8.49
N ALA A 70 2.53 16.34 -9.23
CA ALA A 70 3.27 16.45 -10.48
C ALA A 70 4.79 16.34 -10.26
N GLN A 71 5.33 17.03 -9.25
CA GLN A 71 6.75 16.94 -8.89
C GLN A 71 7.13 15.55 -8.39
N ILE A 72 6.23 14.88 -7.67
CA ILE A 72 6.43 13.49 -7.23
C ILE A 72 6.49 12.56 -8.45
N LEU A 73 5.59 12.71 -9.43
CA LEU A 73 5.60 11.90 -10.66
C LEU A 73 6.83 12.18 -11.53
N GLU A 74 7.32 13.42 -11.56
CA GLU A 74 8.58 13.78 -12.21
C GLU A 74 9.78 13.12 -11.52
N ALA A 75 9.81 13.10 -10.19
CA ALA A 75 10.87 12.47 -9.40
C ALA A 75 10.84 10.94 -9.47
N PHE A 76 9.65 10.34 -9.66
CA PHE A 76 9.46 8.90 -9.78
C PHE A 76 8.73 8.55 -11.09
N PRO A 77 9.41 8.56 -12.26
CA PRO A 77 8.79 8.36 -13.57
C PRO A 77 8.12 6.99 -13.78
N HIS A 78 8.39 6.03 -12.89
CA HIS A 78 7.79 4.70 -12.91
C HIS A 78 6.44 4.64 -12.19
N LEU A 79 6.07 5.69 -11.45
CA LEU A 79 4.77 5.79 -10.80
C LEU A 79 3.72 6.33 -11.77
N THR A 80 2.52 5.82 -11.63
CA THR A 80 1.33 6.38 -12.27
C THR A 80 0.60 7.32 -11.31
N ALA A 81 -0.25 8.20 -11.84
CA ALA A 81 -1.13 9.03 -11.00
C ALA A 81 -2.03 8.16 -10.10
N ALA A 82 -2.43 6.97 -10.56
CA ALA A 82 -3.19 6.04 -9.73
C ALA A 82 -2.38 5.55 -8.53
N ASP A 83 -1.08 5.27 -8.70
CA ASP A 83 -0.22 4.86 -7.59
C ASP A 83 -0.10 5.94 -6.52
N VAL A 84 0.02 7.20 -6.93
CA VAL A 84 0.06 8.36 -6.02
C VAL A 84 -1.25 8.49 -5.25
N VAL A 85 -2.40 8.39 -5.92
CA VAL A 85 -3.73 8.39 -5.28
C VAL A 85 -3.86 7.23 -4.28
N ASN A 86 -3.38 6.05 -4.65
CA ASN A 86 -3.43 4.88 -3.78
C ASN A 86 -2.51 5.01 -2.56
N ALA A 87 -1.35 5.64 -2.71
CA ALA A 87 -0.46 5.97 -1.60
C ALA A 87 -1.15 6.88 -0.58
N TRP A 88 -1.89 7.88 -1.06
CA TRP A 88 -2.65 8.80 -0.20
C TRP A 88 -3.79 8.08 0.51
N ALA A 89 -4.57 7.27 -0.20
CA ALA A 89 -5.63 6.48 0.40
C ALA A 89 -5.10 5.53 1.50
N TYR A 90 -3.92 4.94 1.28
CA TYR A 90 -3.27 4.10 2.29
C TYR A 90 -2.81 4.94 3.50
N ALA A 91 -2.16 6.08 3.26
CA ALA A 91 -1.69 6.94 4.34
C ALA A 91 -2.83 7.51 5.21
N GLU A 92 -3.99 7.81 4.61
CA GLU A 92 -5.20 8.22 5.33
C GLU A 92 -5.81 7.08 6.16
N ALA A 93 -5.77 5.84 5.66
CA ALA A 93 -6.27 4.67 6.37
C ALA A 93 -5.35 4.21 7.50
N TYR A 94 -4.03 4.43 7.37
CA TYR A 94 -3.01 3.97 8.32
C TYR A 94 -2.03 5.09 8.75
N PRO A 95 -2.52 6.19 9.33
CA PRO A 95 -1.69 7.37 9.62
C PRO A 95 -0.60 7.08 10.66
N GLU A 96 -0.89 6.24 11.68
CA GLU A 96 0.09 5.88 12.71
C GLU A 96 1.25 5.03 12.16
N GLU A 97 0.96 4.10 11.24
CA GLU A 97 1.97 3.29 10.56
C GLU A 97 2.92 4.18 9.75
N ILE A 98 2.35 5.09 8.95
CA ILE A 98 3.14 6.00 8.13
C ILE A 98 3.99 6.94 8.98
N GLU A 99 3.41 7.50 10.04
CA GLU A 99 4.13 8.41 10.92
C GLU A 99 5.30 7.69 11.63
N GLN A 100 5.09 6.46 12.09
CA GLN A 100 6.17 5.66 12.68
C GLN A 100 7.28 5.41 11.66
N ALA A 101 6.93 5.01 10.44
CA ALA A 101 7.92 4.76 9.39
C ALA A 101 8.70 6.03 9.00
N ILE A 102 8.07 7.21 8.98
CA ILE A 102 8.76 8.49 8.76
C ILE A 102 9.77 8.75 9.88
N ARG A 103 9.37 8.63 11.15
CA ARG A 103 10.27 8.84 12.30
C ARG A 103 11.48 7.91 12.26
N GLU A 104 11.25 6.62 12.08
CA GLU A 104 12.32 5.61 12.04
C GLU A 104 13.32 5.90 10.89
N ASN A 105 12.84 6.36 9.73
CA ASN A 105 13.71 6.65 8.60
C ASN A 105 14.40 8.04 8.70
N ASP A 106 13.77 9.03 9.32
CA ASP A 106 14.39 10.34 9.57
C ASP A 106 15.54 10.21 10.59
N GLU A 107 15.41 9.35 11.60
CA GLU A 107 16.46 9.05 12.58
C GLU A 107 17.68 8.39 11.91
N VAL A 108 17.46 7.45 10.99
CA VAL A 108 18.53 6.77 10.23
C VAL A 108 19.29 7.72 9.30
N MET A 109 18.61 8.68 8.67
CA MET A 109 19.28 9.67 7.81
C MET A 109 20.15 10.65 8.61
N GLN A 110 19.73 11.01 9.82
CA GLN A 110 20.52 11.88 10.69
C GLN A 110 21.80 11.19 11.18
N GLU A 111 21.76 9.89 11.52
CA GLU A 111 22.96 9.14 11.94
C GLU A 111 23.99 8.92 10.82
N GLY A 112 23.55 8.91 9.56
CA GLY A 112 24.43 8.75 8.39
C GLY A 112 25.22 10.01 8.00
N GLU A 113 24.79 11.21 8.42
CA GLU A 113 25.50 12.48 8.16
C GLU A 113 26.56 12.80 9.23
N ILE A 114 26.58 12.07 10.35
CA ILE A 114 27.51 12.28 11.48
C ILE A 114 28.69 11.28 11.50
N ALA A 115 28.79 10.41 10.48
CA ALA A 115 29.80 9.34 10.39
C ALA A 115 30.91 9.65 9.36
#